data_AF-A0A3D5BP63-F1
#
_entry.id   AF-A0A3D5BP63-F1
#
_cell.length_a   1.000
_cell.length_b   1.000
_cell.length_c   1.000
_cell.angle_alpha   90.00
_cell.angle_beta   90.00
_cell.angle_gamma   90.00
#
_symmetry.space_group_name_H-M   'P 1'
#
loop_
_entity.id
_entity.type
_entity.pdbx_description
1 polymer ?
#
loop_
_entity_poly.entity_id
_entity_poly.type
_entity_poly.pdbx_seq_one_letter_code
_entity_poly.pdbx_strand_id
1 'polypeptide(L)'
;MKKHYHCEHRTQGEDPLVFDWDEETGEISGPSAGRIREFAACRAVPIYPPPNYWDLSPEPLKSRVDMAAIIGIWHKLPEDLRGYYPHLPRPKGLGPYIID
;
A
#
# COMPACT_ATOMS: atom_id res chain seq x y z
N MET A 1 11.41 -0.61 -13.65
CA MET A 1 12.04 -1.92 -13.34
C MET A 1 11.03 -2.82 -12.62
N LYS A 2 10.64 -3.93 -13.24
CA LYS A 2 9.68 -4.89 -12.69
C LYS A 2 10.23 -5.65 -11.47
N LYS A 3 9.45 -5.72 -10.39
CA LYS A 3 9.78 -6.44 -9.15
C LYS A 3 8.64 -7.36 -8.72
N HIS A 4 9.00 -8.49 -8.12
CA HIS A 4 8.05 -9.43 -7.51
C HIS A 4 7.80 -9.07 -6.04
N TYR A 5 6.55 -9.14 -5.61
CA TYR A 5 6.12 -8.87 -4.24
C TYR A 5 5.30 -10.02 -3.68
N HIS A 6 5.63 -10.36 -2.43
CA HIS A 6 4.86 -11.25 -1.58
C HIS A 6 4.58 -10.53 -0.26
N CYS A 7 3.35 -10.05 -0.09
CA CYS A 7 2.95 -9.30 1.08
C CYS A 7 2.03 -10.16 1.94
N GLU A 8 2.52 -10.60 3.09
CA GLU A 8 1.73 -11.39 4.04
C GLU A 8 0.55 -10.56 4.58
N HIS A 9 -0.61 -11.19 4.72
CA HIS A 9 -1.72 -10.55 5.40
C HIS A 9 -1.38 -10.34 6.89
N ARG A 10 -1.87 -9.27 7.50
CA ARG A 10 -1.61 -8.96 8.92
C ARG A 10 -2.36 -9.91 9.86
N THR A 11 -3.57 -10.30 9.48
CA THR A 11 -4.35 -11.38 10.11
C THR A 11 -3.84 -12.74 9.65
N GLN A 12 -3.57 -13.65 10.59
CA GLN A 12 -3.14 -15.02 10.30
C GLN A 12 -4.25 -15.83 9.61
N GLY A 13 -3.90 -16.58 8.56
CA GLY A 13 -4.82 -17.46 7.82
C GLY A 13 -5.52 -16.81 6.63
N GLU A 14 -5.35 -15.50 6.45
CA GLU A 14 -5.83 -14.76 5.28
C GLU A 14 -4.79 -14.80 4.14
N ASP A 15 -5.26 -14.68 2.91
CA ASP A 15 -4.42 -14.81 1.73
C ASP A 15 -3.43 -13.63 1.58
N PRO A 16 -2.16 -13.92 1.21
CA PRO A 16 -1.18 -12.88 0.89
C PRO A 16 -1.50 -12.18 -0.43
N LEU A 17 -0.88 -11.02 -0.65
CA LEU A 17 -0.80 -10.41 -1.96
C LEU A 17 0.46 -10.91 -2.68
N VAL A 18 0.28 -11.58 -3.81
CA VAL A 18 1.34 -12.06 -4.70
C VAL A 18 1.19 -11.38 -6.05
N PHE A 19 2.14 -10.53 -6.43
CA PHE A 19 2.09 -9.81 -7.71
C PHE A 19 3.47 -9.35 -8.16
N ASP A 20 3.62 -9.08 -9.46
CA ASP A 20 4.75 -8.33 -10.00
C ASP A 20 4.29 -6.92 -10.35
N TRP A 21 5.16 -5.94 -10.14
CA TRP A 21 4.88 -4.55 -10.42
C TRP A 21 6.06 -3.87 -11.11
N ASP A 22 5.79 -3.17 -12.21
CA ASP A 22 6.72 -2.24 -12.82
C ASP A 22 6.26 -0.80 -12.53
N GLU A 23 7.03 -0.12 -11.68
CA GLU A 23 6.76 1.24 -11.24
C GLU A 23 6.75 2.27 -12.38
N GLU A 24 7.59 2.07 -13.41
CA GLU A 24 7.73 3.05 -14.49
C GLU A 24 6.50 3.05 -15.41
N THR A 25 5.98 1.86 -15.71
CA THR A 25 4.85 1.68 -16.64
C THR A 25 3.50 1.59 -15.91
N GLY A 26 3.51 1.24 -14.63
CA GLY A 26 2.33 0.88 -13.85
C GLY A 26 1.78 -0.50 -14.17
N GLU A 27 2.53 -1.32 -14.91
CA GLU A 27 2.13 -2.70 -15.20
C GLU A 27 2.10 -3.52 -13.91
N ILE A 28 1.02 -4.26 -13.71
CA ILE A 28 0.89 -5.21 -12.60
C ILE A 28 0.47 -6.59 -13.12
N SER A 29 1.09 -7.65 -12.64
CA SER A 29 0.78 -9.04 -13.05
C SER A 29 0.81 -10.00 -11.87
N GLY A 30 0.35 -11.24 -12.07
CA GLY A 30 0.31 -12.27 -11.04
C GLY A 30 -1.06 -12.44 -10.36
N PRO A 31 -1.17 -13.38 -9.40
CA PRO A 31 -2.44 -13.81 -8.82
C PRO A 31 -3.27 -12.69 -8.18
N SER A 32 -2.62 -11.75 -7.49
CA SER A 32 -3.30 -10.66 -6.79
C SER A 32 -3.41 -9.37 -7.61
N ALA A 33 -2.98 -9.38 -8.87
CA ALA A 33 -2.97 -8.21 -9.75
C ALA A 33 -4.35 -7.58 -9.94
N GLY A 34 -5.41 -8.40 -10.01
CA GLY A 34 -6.79 -7.91 -10.08
C GLY A 34 -7.17 -7.06 -8.87
N ARG A 35 -6.89 -7.58 -7.67
CA ARG A 35 -7.18 -6.92 -6.40
C ARG A 35 -6.44 -5.59 -6.23
N ILE A 36 -5.17 -5.53 -6.64
CA ILE A 36 -4.42 -4.25 -6.61
C ILE A 36 -5.04 -3.23 -7.57
N ARG A 37 -5.45 -3.65 -8.77
CA ARG A 37 -6.13 -2.76 -9.73
C ARG A 37 -7.48 -2.27 -9.22
N GLU A 38 -8.25 -3.13 -8.54
CA GLU A 38 -9.51 -2.74 -7.91
C GLU A 38 -9.30 -1.62 -6.88
N PHE A 39 -8.30 -1.76 -6.00
CA PHE A 39 -7.97 -0.69 -5.05
C PHE A 39 -7.44 0.58 -5.72
N ALA A 40 -6.60 0.43 -6.75
CA ALA A 40 -6.09 1.55 -7.53
C ALA A 40 -7.19 2.28 -8.34
N ALA A 41 -8.32 1.63 -8.62
CA ALA A 41 -9.47 2.26 -9.25
C ALA A 41 -10.33 3.07 -8.25
N CYS A 42 -10.10 2.92 -6.94
CA CYS A 42 -10.73 3.77 -5.94
C CYS A 42 -10.13 5.19 -5.98
N ARG A 43 -10.90 6.16 -5.51
CA ARG A 43 -10.38 7.53 -5.30
C ARG A 43 -9.46 7.62 -4.08
N ALA A 44 -9.76 6.82 -3.06
CA ALA A 44 -9.02 6.81 -1.81
C ALA A 44 -9.06 5.41 -1.19
N VAL A 45 -8.05 5.08 -0.39
CA VAL A 45 -7.95 3.84 0.37
C VAL A 45 -7.81 4.12 1.86
N PRO A 46 -8.35 3.25 2.74
CA PRO A 46 -8.15 3.40 4.18
C PRO A 46 -6.67 3.22 4.54
N ILE A 47 -6.19 4.03 5.48
CA ILE A 47 -4.82 3.92 6.02
C ILE A 47 -4.84 3.92 7.56
N TYR A 48 -3.78 3.37 8.15
CA TYR A 48 -3.58 3.40 9.59
C TYR A 48 -2.92 4.73 10.03
N PRO A 49 -3.31 5.30 11.19
CA PRO A 49 -4.39 4.86 12.08
C PRO A 49 -5.79 5.17 11.53
N PRO A 50 -6.81 4.34 11.80
CA PRO A 50 -8.21 4.69 11.52
C PRO A 50 -8.65 5.97 12.25
N PRO A 51 -9.64 6.72 11.75
CA PRO A 51 -10.46 6.46 10.55
C PRO A 51 -9.91 7.17 9.29
N ASN A 52 -8.59 7.21 9.11
CA ASN A 52 -7.97 8.01 8.05
C ASN A 52 -7.96 7.30 6.69
N TYR A 53 -7.88 8.12 5.65
CA TYR A 53 -7.84 7.70 4.26
C TYR A 53 -6.70 8.41 3.52
N TRP A 54 -6.16 7.75 2.51
CA TRP A 54 -5.20 8.31 1.57
C TRP A 54 -5.88 8.51 0.21
N ASP A 55 -5.90 9.75 -0.26
CA ASP A 55 -6.34 10.07 -1.62
C ASP A 55 -5.27 9.58 -2.61
N LEU A 56 -5.68 8.69 -3.51
CA LEU A 56 -4.79 8.15 -4.54
C LEU A 56 -4.52 9.21 -5.60
N SER A 57 -3.29 9.22 -6.13
CA SER A 57 -2.95 10.09 -7.25
C SER A 57 -3.68 9.65 -8.54
N PRO A 58 -3.64 10.46 -9.62
CA PRO A 58 -4.23 10.08 -10.90
C PRO A 58 -3.62 8.82 -11.55
N GLU A 59 -2.38 8.46 -11.18
CA GLU A 59 -1.68 7.27 -11.67
C GLU A 59 -1.14 6.43 -10.51
N PRO A 60 -2.02 5.82 -9.70
CA PRO A 60 -1.61 5.20 -8.43
C PRO A 60 -0.69 4.00 -8.60
N LEU A 61 -0.79 3.29 -9.73
CA LEU A 61 0.10 2.20 -10.06
C LEU A 61 1.51 2.66 -10.48
N LYS A 62 1.78 3.97 -10.58
CA LYS A 62 3.13 4.51 -10.84
C LYS A 62 3.72 5.24 -9.63
N SER A 63 3.06 5.16 -8.47
CA SER A 63 3.43 5.88 -7.25
C SER A 63 3.72 4.89 -6.13
N ARG A 64 4.95 4.94 -5.58
CA ARG A 64 5.33 4.13 -4.41
C ARG A 64 4.48 4.46 -3.18
N VAL A 65 4.07 5.71 -3.03
CA VAL A 65 3.25 6.15 -1.89
C VAL A 65 1.85 5.54 -1.99
N ASP A 66 1.25 5.58 -3.18
CA ASP A 66 -0.07 5.01 -3.42
C ASP A 66 -0.04 3.48 -3.33
N MET A 67 0.99 2.84 -3.89
CA MET A 67 1.19 1.41 -3.77
C MET A 67 1.36 1.00 -2.29
N ALA A 68 2.15 1.74 -1.51
CA ALA A 68 2.28 1.51 -0.08
C ALA A 68 0.95 1.70 0.66
N ALA A 69 0.15 2.70 0.29
CA ALA A 69 -1.18 2.93 0.89
C ALA A 69 -2.13 1.75 0.60
N ILE A 70 -2.19 1.29 -0.65
CA ILE A 70 -3.02 0.16 -1.11
C ILE A 70 -2.71 -1.12 -0.34
N ILE A 71 -1.43 -1.41 -0.11
CA ILE A 71 -0.98 -2.65 0.56
C ILE A 71 -1.09 -2.52 2.09
N GLY A 72 -0.60 -1.42 2.64
CA GLY A 72 -0.12 -1.36 4.02
C GLY A 72 -1.20 -1.42 5.11
N ILE A 73 -2.47 -1.21 4.73
CA ILE A 73 -3.61 -1.32 5.65
C ILE A 73 -3.87 -2.76 6.12
N TRP A 74 -3.86 -3.72 5.20
CA TRP A 74 -4.21 -5.12 5.47
C TRP A 74 -3.02 -6.07 5.40
N HIS A 75 -1.97 -5.70 4.67
CA HIS A 75 -0.80 -6.53 4.44
C HIS A 75 0.47 -5.88 4.99
N LYS A 76 1.46 -6.71 5.30
CA LYS A 76 2.79 -6.25 5.71
C LYS A 76 3.48 -5.61 4.51
N LEU A 77 4.02 -4.40 4.70
CA LEU A 77 4.73 -3.72 3.63
C LEU A 77 6.09 -4.37 3.34
N PRO A 78 6.40 -4.60 2.05
CA PRO A 78 7.75 -4.87 1.59
C PRO A 78 8.72 -3.79 2.06
N GLU A 79 9.96 -4.18 2.35
CA GLU A 79 10.96 -3.30 2.96
C GLU A 79 11.18 -2.00 2.15
N ASP A 80 11.21 -2.10 0.83
CA ASP A 80 11.42 -0.97 -0.07
C ASP A 80 10.21 -0.02 -0.18
N LEU A 81 9.03 -0.44 0.29
CA LEU A 81 7.82 0.37 0.33
C LEU A 81 7.49 0.94 1.72
N ARG A 82 8.12 0.45 2.80
CA ARG A 82 7.83 0.89 4.17
C ARG A 82 7.99 2.41 4.35
N GLY A 83 9.07 2.98 3.79
CA GLY A 83 9.35 4.41 3.90
C GLY A 83 8.40 5.31 3.09
N TYR A 84 7.54 4.72 2.26
CA TYR A 84 6.57 5.43 1.43
C TYR A 84 5.15 5.36 1.98
N TYR A 85 4.91 4.59 3.06
CA TYR A 85 3.58 4.54 3.64
C TYR A 85 3.14 5.95 4.08
N PRO A 86 1.92 6.38 3.74
CA PRO A 86 1.45 7.71 4.13
C PRO A 86 1.57 7.96 5.64
N HIS A 87 2.34 8.98 5.99
CA HIS A 87 2.36 9.50 7.35
C HIS A 87 1.41 10.68 7.44
N LEU A 88 0.37 10.53 8.25
CA LEU A 88 -0.49 11.66 8.55
C LEU A 88 0.32 12.73 9.29
N PRO A 89 0.09 14.02 8.99
CA PRO A 89 0.68 15.09 9.79
C PRO A 89 0.25 14.87 11.24
N ARG A 90 1.25 14.75 12.13
CA ARG A 90 0.98 14.59 13.57
C ARG A 90 0.07 15.73 14.02
N PRO A 91 -1.04 15.46 14.73
CA PRO A 91 -1.70 16.50 15.49
C PRO A 91 -0.65 17.16 16.39
N LYS A 92 -0.58 18.49 16.43
CA LYS A 92 0.33 19.18 17.35
C LYS A 92 0.05 18.68 18.78
N GLY A 93 1.01 18.00 19.41
CA GLY A 93 0.98 17.68 20.85
C GLY A 93 0.95 16.20 21.26
N LEU A 94 1.01 15.23 20.34
CA LEU A 94 1.07 13.80 20.71
C LEU A 94 2.46 13.18 20.39
N GLY A 95 2.99 12.40 21.33
CA GLY A 95 4.29 11.71 21.25
C GLY A 95 4.38 10.70 20.09
N PRO A 96 5.55 10.05 19.89
CA PRO A 96 5.79 9.21 18.71
C PRO A 96 4.85 7.99 18.68
N TYR A 97 4.13 7.82 17.57
CA TYR A 97 3.54 6.54 17.21
C TYR A 97 4.65 5.67 16.63
N ILE A 98 5.09 4.67 17.38
CA ILE A 98 5.95 3.59 16.86
C ILE A 98 5.01 2.64 16.13
N ILE A 99 5.22 2.47 14.82
CA ILE A 99 4.61 1.42 14.02
C ILE A 99 5.68 0.34 13.91
N ASP A 100 5.44 -0.81 14.55
CA ASP A 100 6.31 -2.00 14.50
C ASP A 100 6.26 -2.72 13.15
#